data_AF-A0A6A4C6T3-F1
#
_entry.id   AF-A0A6A4C6T3-F1
#
_cell.length_a   1.000
_cell.length_b   1.000
_cell.length_c   1.000
_cell.angle_alpha   90.00
_cell.angle_beta   90.00
_cell.angle_gamma   90.00
#
_symmetry.space_group_name_H-M   'P 1'
#
loop_
_entity.id
_entity.type
_entity.pdbx_description
1 polymer ?
#
loop_
_entity_poly.entity_id
_entity_poly.type
_entity_poly.pdbx_seq_one_letter_code
_entity_poly.pdbx_strand_id
1 'polypeptide(L)'
;MSKSKLSDSVADKLSFHGNKNLFAAYKKKLKAHLKAMSDALVVTELQAKRRHPFARYEDALVQEPVLEEPGPGALVEDQAYYALQVAFANNQQSHIKNLVNLTLSSGFADDKSMQKPVHKIWRAIEKLYGLNTASGVVELVGKFDEIVASDFKSISHLFRQLKATRDQVNRNSAEALKIGLISQQMMLMKVLSILPGHLWGSVIVFTPEEFTLEKIESKLCAIFGNKSKA
;
A
#
# COMPACT_ATOMS: atom_id res chain seq x y z
N MET A 1 -2.93 17.29 -32.78
CA MET A 1 -3.71 16.21 -32.12
C MET A 1 -2.81 15.47 -31.14
N SER A 2 -3.35 14.88 -30.06
CA SER A 2 -2.67 13.98 -29.09
C SER A 2 -2.12 14.55 -27.77
N LYS A 3 -2.88 15.39 -27.05
CA LYS A 3 -2.72 15.54 -25.59
C LYS A 3 -3.90 15.03 -24.75
N SER A 4 -5.12 14.99 -25.30
CA SER A 4 -6.31 14.49 -24.56
C SER A 4 -6.44 12.96 -24.53
N LYS A 5 -6.03 12.24 -25.57
CA LYS A 5 -6.14 10.76 -25.58
C LYS A 5 -5.15 10.05 -24.63
N LEU A 6 -4.05 10.71 -24.26
CA LEU A 6 -3.08 10.15 -23.30
C LEU A 6 -3.56 10.28 -21.85
N SER A 7 -4.32 11.32 -21.49
CA SER A 7 -4.86 11.47 -20.13
C SER A 7 -5.91 10.41 -19.83
N ASP A 8 -6.80 10.11 -20.79
CA ASP A 8 -7.88 9.15 -20.60
C ASP A 8 -7.32 7.72 -20.48
N SER A 9 -6.34 7.36 -21.31
CA SER A 9 -5.68 6.04 -21.25
C SER A 9 -4.92 5.78 -19.94
N VAL A 10 -4.32 6.83 -19.35
CA VAL A 10 -3.59 6.73 -18.09
C VAL A 10 -4.55 6.68 -16.90
N ALA A 11 -5.62 7.48 -16.92
CA ALA A 11 -6.67 7.44 -15.90
C ALA A 11 -7.34 6.07 -15.82
N ASP A 12 -7.68 5.46 -16.97
CA ASP A 12 -8.27 4.12 -17.02
C ASP A 12 -7.36 3.05 -16.40
N LYS A 13 -6.06 3.12 -16.71
CA LYS A 13 -5.05 2.14 -16.23
C LYS A 13 -4.68 2.31 -14.75
N LEU A 14 -4.84 3.51 -14.22
CA LEU A 14 -4.49 3.86 -12.84
C LEU A 14 -5.71 4.03 -11.94
N SER A 15 -6.93 3.78 -12.43
CA SER A 15 -8.16 3.90 -11.64
C SER A 15 -8.13 3.05 -10.35
N PHE A 16 -8.57 3.67 -9.26
CA PHE A 16 -8.67 3.11 -7.93
C PHE A 16 -10.09 3.29 -7.38
N HIS A 17 -10.81 2.19 -7.32
CA HIS A 17 -12.23 2.13 -6.95
C HIS A 17 -12.47 2.11 -5.43
N GLY A 18 -11.51 2.59 -4.62
CA GLY A 18 -11.64 2.68 -3.16
C GLY A 18 -11.43 1.36 -2.39
N ASN A 19 -11.25 0.22 -3.06
CA ASN A 19 -11.03 -1.06 -2.39
C ASN A 19 -9.63 -1.10 -1.72
N LYS A 20 -9.59 -1.02 -0.38
CA LYS A 20 -8.35 -1.04 0.41
C LYS A 20 -7.41 -2.22 0.08
N ASN A 21 -7.94 -3.38 -0.27
CA ASN A 21 -7.13 -4.57 -0.62
C ASN A 21 -6.34 -4.37 -1.92
N LEU A 22 -6.80 -3.49 -2.81
CA LEU A 22 -6.14 -3.16 -4.07
C LEU A 22 -5.23 -1.92 -3.96
N PHE A 23 -5.27 -1.22 -2.82
CA PHE A 23 -4.54 0.04 -2.66
C PHE A 23 -3.03 -0.12 -2.80
N ALA A 24 -2.46 -1.22 -2.29
CA ALA A 24 -1.03 -1.49 -2.44
C ALA A 24 -0.62 -1.64 -3.92
N ALA A 25 -1.43 -2.32 -4.73
CA ALA A 25 -1.20 -2.46 -6.16
C ALA A 25 -1.35 -1.12 -6.90
N TYR A 26 -2.38 -0.34 -6.55
CA TYR A 26 -2.56 1.02 -7.06
C TYR A 26 -1.36 1.92 -6.74
N LYS A 27 -0.94 1.99 -5.47
CA LYS A 27 0.23 2.75 -5.01
C LYS A 27 1.49 2.37 -5.78
N LYS A 28 1.72 1.07 -6.04
CA LYS A 28 2.86 0.60 -6.84
C LYS A 28 2.79 1.10 -8.28
N LYS A 29 1.63 0.99 -8.92
CA LYS A 29 1.42 1.47 -10.30
C LYS A 29 1.59 2.99 -10.42
N LEU A 30 1.01 3.76 -9.49
CA LEU A 30 1.15 5.21 -9.44
C LEU A 30 2.61 5.62 -9.31
N LYS A 31 3.35 5.06 -8.34
CA LYS A 31 4.78 5.34 -8.16
C LYS A 31 5.61 4.99 -9.39
N ALA A 32 5.31 3.85 -10.04
CA ALA A 32 6.00 3.46 -11.27
C ALA A 32 5.73 4.45 -12.42
N HIS A 33 4.50 4.95 -12.55
CA HIS A 33 4.15 5.96 -13.54
C HIS A 33 4.90 7.28 -13.28
N LEU A 34 4.90 7.77 -12.04
CA LEU A 34 5.64 8.98 -11.66
C LEU A 34 7.15 8.84 -11.93
N LYS A 35 7.73 7.68 -11.62
CA LYS A 35 9.13 7.40 -11.93
C LYS A 35 9.42 7.48 -13.43
N ALA A 36 8.56 6.89 -14.27
CA ALA A 36 8.71 6.95 -15.72
C ALA A 36 8.62 8.40 -16.25
N MET A 37 7.75 9.23 -15.65
CA MET A 37 7.70 10.66 -15.98
C MET A 37 8.98 11.39 -15.61
N SER A 38 9.52 11.14 -14.42
CA SER A 38 10.81 11.70 -13.99
C SER A 38 11.94 11.33 -14.94
N ASP A 39 12.01 10.06 -15.37
CA ASP A 39 13.04 9.60 -16.30
C ASP A 39 12.88 10.26 -17.68
N ALA A 40 11.66 10.41 -18.19
CA ALA A 40 11.38 11.14 -19.44
C ALA A 40 11.74 12.63 -19.35
N LEU A 41 11.48 13.27 -18.21
CA LEU A 41 11.86 14.66 -17.97
C LEU A 41 13.38 14.83 -17.99
N VAL A 42 14.13 13.94 -17.33
CA VAL A 42 15.60 13.96 -17.37
C VAL A 42 16.13 13.89 -18.79
N VAL A 43 15.63 12.96 -19.62
CA VAL A 43 16.01 12.86 -21.03
C VAL A 43 15.73 14.16 -21.79
N THR A 44 14.55 14.75 -21.57
CA THR A 44 14.12 15.98 -22.25
C THR A 44 15.02 17.17 -21.89
N GLU A 45 15.36 17.33 -20.62
CA GLU A 45 16.25 18.42 -20.17
C GLU A 45 17.67 18.25 -20.73
N LEU A 46 18.20 17.03 -20.71
CA LEU A 46 19.53 16.73 -21.25
C LEU A 46 19.62 16.94 -22.77
N GLN A 47 18.59 16.55 -23.53
CA GLN A 47 18.52 16.81 -24.97
C GLN A 47 18.51 18.31 -25.29
N ALA A 48 17.88 19.11 -24.42
CA ALA A 48 17.88 20.55 -24.50
C ALA A 48 19.17 21.21 -23.97
N LYS A 49 20.20 20.41 -23.63
CA LYS A 49 21.48 20.86 -23.01
C LYS A 49 21.27 21.67 -21.71
N ARG A 50 20.19 21.41 -20.99
CA ARG A 50 19.88 22.02 -19.69
C ARG A 50 20.43 21.16 -18.56
N ARG A 51 20.55 21.75 -17.37
CA ARG A 51 20.93 21.00 -16.15
C ARG A 51 19.81 20.02 -15.78
N HIS A 52 20.14 18.98 -15.02
CA HIS A 52 19.16 18.02 -14.54
C HIS A 52 18.03 18.69 -13.75
N PRO A 53 16.80 18.15 -13.80
CA PRO A 53 15.73 18.56 -12.89
C PRO A 53 16.17 18.37 -11.44
N PHE A 54 15.87 19.34 -10.59
CA PHE A 54 16.22 19.29 -9.17
C PHE A 54 15.43 18.22 -8.40
N ALA A 55 14.18 17.99 -8.79
CA ALA A 55 13.28 17.06 -8.10
C ALA A 55 12.63 16.07 -9.06
N ARG A 56 12.34 14.86 -8.55
CA ARG A 56 11.61 13.82 -9.27
C ARG A 56 10.14 13.84 -8.85
N TYR A 57 9.24 13.43 -9.74
CA TYR A 57 7.80 13.39 -9.48
C TYR A 57 7.44 12.47 -8.30
N GLU A 58 8.10 11.32 -8.16
CA GLU A 58 7.81 10.37 -7.08
C GLU A 58 8.21 10.90 -5.68
N ASP A 59 9.16 11.83 -5.61
CA ASP A 59 9.64 12.42 -4.35
C ASP A 59 8.59 13.35 -3.72
N ALA A 60 7.76 13.99 -4.57
CA ALA A 60 6.67 14.86 -4.15
C ALA A 60 5.59 14.14 -3.32
N LEU A 61 5.53 12.81 -3.38
CA LEU A 61 4.64 11.99 -2.53
C LEU A 61 5.14 11.92 -1.07
N VAL A 62 6.44 12.13 -0.83
CA VAL A 62 7.09 11.97 0.47
C VAL A 62 7.21 13.32 1.17
N GLN A 63 7.67 14.33 0.43
CA GLN A 63 7.96 15.67 0.94
C GLN A 63 7.78 16.73 -0.14
N GLU A 64 7.84 18.00 0.28
CA GLU A 64 7.85 19.13 -0.64
C GLU A 64 9.28 19.37 -1.16
N PRO A 65 9.46 19.71 -2.46
CA PRO A 65 10.77 20.08 -2.98
C PRO A 65 11.28 21.32 -2.24
N VAL A 66 12.49 21.25 -1.70
CA VAL A 66 13.15 22.41 -1.07
C VAL A 66 14.21 22.92 -2.04
N LEU A 67 13.90 24.00 -2.74
CA LEU A 67 14.82 24.65 -3.67
C LEU A 67 15.49 25.84 -2.96
N GLU A 68 16.81 25.92 -2.99
CA GLU A 68 17.54 27.03 -2.40
C GLU A 68 17.50 28.26 -3.31
N GLU A 69 17.15 29.41 -2.73
CA GLU A 69 17.15 30.68 -3.44
C GLU A 69 18.58 31.14 -3.76
N PRO A 70 18.85 31.63 -4.99
CA PRO A 70 20.15 32.19 -5.33
C PRO A 70 20.45 33.42 -4.44
N GLY A 71 21.66 33.45 -3.88
CA GLY A 71 22.09 34.56 -3.02
C GLY A 71 22.23 35.90 -3.76
N PRO A 72 22.35 37.02 -3.01
CA PRO A 72 22.58 38.33 -3.59
C PRO A 72 23.93 38.34 -4.34
N GLY A 73 23.86 38.57 -5.66
CA GLY A 73 25.02 38.52 -6.56
C GLY A 73 25.11 37.27 -7.45
N ALA A 74 24.13 36.37 -7.39
CA ALA A 74 24.04 35.24 -8.31
C ALA A 74 24.02 35.67 -9.79
N LEU A 75 24.63 34.86 -10.65
CA LEU A 75 24.63 35.09 -12.09
C LEU A 75 23.20 35.06 -12.64
N VAL A 76 22.96 35.82 -13.71
CA VAL A 76 21.65 35.86 -14.40
C VAL A 76 21.21 34.45 -14.83
N GLU A 77 22.16 33.62 -15.25
CA GLU A 77 21.89 32.22 -15.61
C GLU A 77 21.40 31.38 -14.43
N ASP A 78 21.95 31.58 -13.24
CA ASP A 78 21.52 30.86 -12.04
C ASP A 78 20.15 31.33 -11.54
N GLN A 79 19.84 32.62 -11.68
CA GLN A 79 18.49 33.15 -11.43
C GLN A 79 17.45 32.58 -12.41
N ALA A 80 17.78 32.54 -13.70
CA ALA A 80 16.91 31.97 -14.73
C ALA A 80 16.71 30.46 -14.51
N TYR A 81 17.76 29.74 -14.13
CA TYR A 81 17.68 28.33 -13.78
C TYR A 81 16.80 28.09 -12.55
N TYR A 82 16.97 28.89 -11.48
CA TYR A 82 16.13 28.81 -10.29
C TYR A 82 14.65 29.01 -10.64
N ALA A 83 14.31 30.07 -11.38
CA ALA A 83 12.93 30.33 -11.80
C ALA A 83 12.34 29.17 -12.60
N LEU A 84 13.14 28.55 -13.48
CA LEU A 84 12.73 27.37 -14.23
C LEU A 84 12.48 26.16 -13.32
N GLN A 85 13.33 25.92 -12.31
CA GLN A 85 13.13 24.84 -11.33
C GLN A 85 11.89 25.07 -10.45
N VAL A 86 11.61 26.31 -10.04
CA VAL A 86 10.36 26.65 -9.33
C VAL A 86 9.14 26.34 -10.21
N ALA A 87 9.17 26.74 -11.49
CA ALA A 87 8.09 26.45 -12.43
C ALA A 87 7.89 24.94 -12.63
N PHE A 88 8.98 24.17 -12.70
CA PHE A 88 8.92 22.71 -12.76
C PHE A 88 8.30 22.10 -11.50
N ALA A 89 8.73 22.51 -10.31
CA ALA A 89 8.16 22.01 -9.06
C ALA A 89 6.64 22.27 -8.97
N ASN A 90 6.20 23.47 -9.36
CA ASN A 90 4.78 23.82 -9.40
C ASN A 90 4.00 22.98 -10.43
N ASN A 91 4.59 22.75 -11.61
CA ASN A 91 4.00 21.89 -12.63
C ASN A 91 3.89 20.43 -12.17
N GLN A 92 4.93 19.91 -11.51
CA GLN A 92 4.94 18.56 -10.93
C GLN A 92 3.82 18.37 -9.92
N GLN A 93 3.70 19.30 -8.95
CA GLN A 93 2.64 19.27 -7.94
C GLN A 93 1.25 19.26 -8.57
N SER A 94 1.02 20.16 -9.55
CA SER A 94 -0.27 20.27 -10.24
C SER A 94 -0.62 19.01 -11.02
N HIS A 95 0.36 18.43 -11.70
CA HIS A 95 0.17 17.20 -12.46
C HIS A 95 -0.21 16.03 -11.55
N ILE A 96 0.50 15.85 -10.43
CA ILE A 96 0.22 14.77 -9.49
C ILE A 96 -1.16 14.94 -8.86
N LYS A 97 -1.54 16.17 -8.47
CA LYS A 97 -2.89 16.47 -7.96
C LYS A 97 -3.97 16.08 -8.97
N ASN A 98 -3.81 16.46 -10.23
CA ASN A 98 -4.73 16.08 -11.30
C ASN A 98 -4.80 14.56 -11.48
N LEU A 99 -3.66 13.89 -11.49
CA LEU A 99 -3.58 12.44 -11.63
C LEU A 99 -4.29 11.73 -10.47
N VAL A 100 -4.07 12.18 -9.23
CA VAL A 100 -4.74 11.65 -8.04
C VAL A 100 -6.25 11.89 -8.13
N ASN A 101 -6.68 13.07 -8.55
CA ASN A 101 -8.10 13.40 -8.73
C ASN A 101 -8.78 12.50 -9.77
N LEU A 102 -8.11 12.23 -10.89
CA LEU A 102 -8.63 11.38 -11.97
C LEU A 102 -8.64 9.89 -11.61
N THR A 103 -7.74 9.46 -10.71
CA THR A 103 -7.54 8.04 -10.43
C THR A 103 -8.22 7.56 -9.16
N LEU A 104 -8.60 8.45 -8.23
CA LEU A 104 -9.34 8.08 -7.04
C LEU A 104 -10.86 8.09 -7.29
N SER A 105 -11.58 7.23 -6.58
CA SER A 105 -13.04 7.23 -6.53
C SER A 105 -13.58 8.60 -6.08
N SER A 106 -14.68 9.04 -6.71
CA SER A 106 -15.38 10.28 -6.35
C SER A 106 -15.71 10.32 -4.85
N GLY A 107 -15.33 11.41 -4.19
CA GLY A 107 -15.57 11.62 -2.75
C GLY A 107 -14.32 11.89 -1.90
N PHE A 108 -13.10 11.64 -2.40
CA PHE A 108 -11.86 12.04 -1.70
C PHE A 108 -11.42 13.48 -2.01
N ALA A 109 -11.72 13.96 -3.21
CA ALA A 109 -11.22 15.21 -3.75
C ALA A 109 -12.20 16.36 -3.54
N ASP A 110 -12.42 16.77 -2.29
CA ASP A 110 -12.97 18.11 -2.08
C ASP A 110 -11.91 19.17 -2.47
N ASP A 111 -12.35 20.30 -3.01
CA ASP A 111 -11.45 21.35 -3.51
C ASP A 111 -10.46 21.79 -2.43
N LYS A 112 -10.89 21.78 -1.16
CA LYS A 112 -10.07 22.17 -0.01
C LYS A 112 -8.92 21.20 0.26
N SER A 113 -9.10 19.89 0.08
CA SER A 113 -8.02 18.91 0.22
C SER A 113 -7.00 19.02 -0.90
N MET A 114 -7.45 19.31 -2.12
CA MET A 114 -6.57 19.47 -3.29
C MET A 114 -5.71 20.75 -3.25
N GLN A 115 -6.04 21.72 -2.38
CA GLN A 115 -5.16 22.87 -2.12
C GLN A 115 -3.89 22.51 -1.33
N LYS A 116 -3.87 21.38 -0.60
CA LYS A 116 -2.71 20.98 0.21
C LYS A 116 -1.52 20.55 -0.67
N PRO A 117 -0.28 20.58 -0.14
CA PRO A 117 0.87 19.96 -0.81
C PRO A 117 0.64 18.48 -1.11
N VAL A 118 1.19 17.97 -2.23
CA VAL A 118 1.00 16.58 -2.68
C VAL A 118 1.32 15.57 -1.59
N HIS A 119 2.42 15.72 -0.86
CA HIS A 119 2.79 14.79 0.20
C HIS A 119 1.74 14.70 1.33
N LYS A 120 1.03 15.81 1.63
CA LYS A 120 -0.05 15.81 2.65
C LYS A 120 -1.29 15.10 2.12
N ILE A 121 -1.64 15.35 0.85
CA ILE A 121 -2.73 14.64 0.17
C ILE A 121 -2.42 13.14 0.16
N TRP A 122 -1.22 12.77 -0.27
CA TRP A 122 -0.77 11.38 -0.35
C TRP A 122 -0.81 10.68 1.01
N ARG A 123 -0.29 11.30 2.08
CA ARG A 123 -0.39 10.75 3.45
C ARG A 123 -1.84 10.54 3.90
N ALA A 124 -2.75 11.43 3.54
CA ALA A 124 -4.17 11.26 3.85
C ALA A 124 -4.78 10.07 3.11
N ILE A 125 -4.45 9.89 1.82
CA ILE A 125 -4.86 8.71 1.03
C ILE A 125 -4.32 7.43 1.68
N GLU A 126 -3.03 7.40 2.03
CA GLU A 126 -2.42 6.26 2.71
C GLU A 126 -3.04 5.97 4.06
N LYS A 127 -3.48 7.00 4.80
CA LYS A 127 -4.22 6.81 6.06
C LYS A 127 -5.59 6.18 5.84
N LEU A 128 -6.30 6.56 4.78
CA LEU A 128 -7.64 6.03 4.49
C LEU A 128 -7.62 4.61 3.92
N TYR A 129 -6.72 4.36 2.97
CA TYR A 129 -6.72 3.13 2.18
C TYR A 129 -5.53 2.21 2.44
N GLY A 130 -4.48 2.72 3.10
CA GLY A 130 -3.27 1.98 3.40
C GLY A 130 -3.45 1.00 4.55
N LEU A 131 -3.33 -0.28 4.24
CA LEU A 131 -3.29 -1.35 5.24
C LEU A 131 -1.95 -1.44 5.99
N ASN A 132 -0.92 -0.73 5.52
CA ASN A 132 0.41 -0.68 6.13
C ASN A 132 0.56 0.44 7.19
N THR A 133 -0.51 1.15 7.52
CA THR A 133 -0.55 2.11 8.63
C THR A 133 -0.94 1.41 9.93
N ALA A 134 -0.72 2.05 11.09
CA ALA A 134 -1.16 1.49 12.38
C ALA A 134 -2.67 1.16 12.39
N SER A 135 -3.52 2.06 11.87
CA SER A 135 -4.96 1.83 11.71
C SER A 135 -5.26 0.64 10.78
N GLY A 136 -4.57 0.57 9.65
CA GLY A 136 -4.75 -0.52 8.68
C GLY A 136 -4.30 -1.89 9.23
N VAL A 137 -3.25 -1.93 10.03
CA VAL A 137 -2.80 -3.14 10.74
C VAL A 137 -3.82 -3.55 11.79
N VAL A 138 -4.37 -2.60 12.56
CA VAL A 138 -5.46 -2.88 13.52
C VAL A 138 -6.70 -3.44 12.79
N GLU A 139 -7.11 -2.87 11.66
CA GLU A 139 -8.19 -3.41 10.84
C GLU A 139 -7.91 -4.85 10.37
N LEU A 140 -6.67 -5.17 9.98
CA LEU A 140 -6.30 -6.52 9.58
C LEU A 140 -6.29 -7.51 10.75
N VAL A 141 -5.85 -7.09 11.94
CA VAL A 141 -5.94 -7.90 13.16
C VAL A 141 -7.40 -8.16 13.53
N GLY A 142 -8.26 -7.14 13.43
CA GLY A 142 -9.71 -7.30 13.61
C GLY A 142 -10.30 -8.33 12.64
N LYS A 143 -9.96 -8.25 11.34
CA LYS A 143 -10.36 -9.26 10.34
C LYS A 143 -9.84 -10.65 10.67
N PHE A 144 -8.63 -10.76 11.21
CA PHE A 144 -8.08 -12.05 11.64
C PHE A 144 -8.96 -12.67 12.74
N ASP A 145 -9.34 -11.89 13.76
CA ASP A 145 -10.24 -12.35 14.82
C ASP A 145 -11.65 -12.65 14.29
N GLU A 146 -12.18 -11.84 13.36
CA GLU A 146 -13.46 -12.11 12.70
C GLU A 146 -13.47 -13.43 11.93
N ILE A 147 -12.39 -13.77 11.21
CA ILE A 147 -12.27 -15.05 10.50
C ILE A 147 -12.31 -16.23 11.49
N VAL A 148 -11.69 -16.09 12.67
CA VAL A 148 -11.74 -17.12 13.72
C VAL A 148 -13.16 -17.25 14.31
N ALA A 149 -13.85 -16.12 14.50
CA ALA A 149 -15.19 -16.12 15.10
C ALA A 149 -16.28 -16.59 14.13
N SER A 150 -16.13 -16.32 12.84
CA SER A 150 -17.12 -16.58 11.80
C SER A 150 -17.23 -18.06 11.44
N ASP A 151 -18.37 -18.41 10.83
CA ASP A 151 -18.57 -19.70 10.21
C ASP A 151 -17.63 -19.89 9.02
N PHE A 152 -17.12 -21.11 8.87
CA PHE A 152 -16.19 -21.46 7.81
C PHE A 152 -16.69 -22.67 7.03
N LYS A 153 -16.46 -22.66 5.71
CA LYS A 153 -16.87 -23.74 4.81
C LYS A 153 -16.11 -25.04 5.04
N SER A 154 -14.83 -24.95 5.37
CA SER A 154 -13.96 -26.09 5.68
C SER A 154 -12.72 -25.64 6.44
N ILE A 155 -12.03 -26.58 7.10
CA ILE A 155 -10.78 -26.32 7.82
C ILE A 155 -9.71 -25.75 6.87
N SER A 156 -9.54 -26.32 5.67
CA SER A 156 -8.57 -25.79 4.70
C SER A 156 -8.89 -24.36 4.26
N HIS A 157 -10.18 -24.01 4.13
CA HIS A 157 -10.58 -22.66 3.79
C HIS A 157 -10.27 -21.67 4.93
N LEU A 158 -10.58 -22.06 6.17
CA LEU A 158 -10.23 -21.28 7.37
C LEU A 158 -8.72 -21.01 7.44
N PHE A 159 -7.91 -22.06 7.32
CA PHE A 159 -6.44 -21.91 7.33
C PHE A 159 -5.94 -21.01 6.21
N ARG A 160 -6.49 -21.12 5.00
CA ARG A 160 -6.12 -20.26 3.88
C ARG A 160 -6.37 -18.78 4.19
N GLN A 161 -7.55 -18.47 4.73
CA GLN A 161 -7.91 -17.09 5.09
C GLN A 161 -7.03 -16.55 6.22
N LEU A 162 -6.83 -17.34 7.27
CA LEU A 162 -5.99 -16.95 8.42
C LEU A 162 -4.53 -16.74 8.01
N LYS A 163 -3.95 -17.64 7.19
CA LYS A 163 -2.59 -17.49 6.66
C LYS A 163 -2.46 -16.20 5.84
N ALA A 164 -3.37 -15.97 4.90
CA ALA A 164 -3.33 -14.78 4.04
C ALA A 164 -3.38 -13.48 4.86
N THR A 165 -4.29 -13.40 5.84
CA THR A 165 -4.43 -12.24 6.72
C THR A 165 -3.22 -12.07 7.65
N ARG A 166 -2.77 -13.15 8.30
CA ARG A 166 -1.54 -13.17 9.13
C ARG A 166 -0.34 -12.67 8.34
N ASP A 167 -0.13 -13.19 7.15
CA ASP A 167 1.04 -12.85 6.35
C ASP A 167 0.99 -11.38 5.91
N GLN A 168 -0.21 -10.83 5.67
CA GLN A 168 -0.36 -9.40 5.39
C GLN A 168 -0.05 -8.53 6.62
N VAL A 169 -0.57 -8.90 7.81
CA VAL A 169 -0.25 -8.21 9.07
C VAL A 169 1.26 -8.23 9.30
N ASN A 170 1.86 -9.41 9.24
CA ASN A 170 3.29 -9.58 9.51
C ASN A 170 4.18 -8.91 8.48
N ARG A 171 3.81 -8.87 7.19
CA ARG A 171 4.54 -8.08 6.19
C ARG A 171 4.55 -6.59 6.55
N ASN A 172 3.39 -6.04 6.89
CA ASN A 172 3.26 -4.62 7.22
C ASN A 172 4.03 -4.28 8.51
N SER A 173 3.94 -5.13 9.52
CA SER A 173 4.66 -4.95 10.78
C SER A 173 6.16 -5.19 10.67
N ALA A 174 6.61 -6.13 9.84
CA ALA A 174 8.03 -6.35 9.60
C ALA A 174 8.66 -5.16 8.87
N GLU A 175 7.95 -4.55 7.92
CA GLU A 175 8.42 -3.34 7.22
C GLU A 175 8.60 -2.18 8.20
N ALA A 176 7.56 -1.88 9.00
CA ALA A 176 7.49 -0.71 9.86
C ALA A 176 8.20 -0.87 11.22
N LEU A 177 8.08 -2.04 11.84
CA LEU A 177 8.49 -2.29 13.23
C LEU A 177 9.55 -3.39 13.36
N LYS A 178 9.95 -4.04 12.26
CA LYS A 178 10.92 -5.16 12.24
C LYS A 178 10.48 -6.37 13.07
N ILE A 179 9.18 -6.55 13.28
CA ILE A 179 8.59 -7.67 14.02
C ILE A 179 7.43 -8.32 13.26
N GLY A 180 7.20 -9.62 13.50
CA GLY A 180 5.95 -10.29 13.13
C GLY A 180 4.96 -10.27 14.29
N LEU A 181 3.80 -9.64 14.13
CA LEU A 181 2.81 -9.50 15.20
C LEU A 181 2.06 -10.80 15.50
N ILE A 182 1.67 -11.55 14.47
CA ILE A 182 0.88 -12.77 14.62
C ILE A 182 1.78 -13.98 14.38
N SER A 183 2.17 -14.65 15.46
CA SER A 183 2.95 -15.90 15.37
C SER A 183 2.12 -17.03 14.76
N GLN A 184 2.81 -18.04 14.21
CA GLN A 184 2.13 -19.25 13.73
C GLN A 184 1.41 -19.97 14.87
N GLN A 185 2.04 -20.02 16.05
CA GLN A 185 1.53 -20.68 17.24
C GLN A 185 0.23 -20.01 17.72
N MET A 186 0.17 -18.67 17.73
CA MET A 186 -1.04 -17.94 18.11
C MET A 186 -2.21 -18.25 17.16
N MET A 187 -1.94 -18.32 15.85
CA MET A 187 -2.94 -18.70 14.86
C MET A 187 -3.45 -20.12 15.09
N LEU A 188 -2.55 -21.09 15.33
CA LEU A 188 -2.95 -22.47 15.62
C LEU A 188 -3.80 -22.56 16.89
N MET A 189 -3.41 -21.88 17.97
CA MET A 189 -4.18 -21.86 19.21
C MET A 189 -5.58 -21.26 19.03
N LYS A 190 -5.70 -20.18 18.25
CA LYS A 190 -7.00 -19.59 17.89
C LYS A 190 -7.90 -20.58 17.14
N VAL A 191 -7.37 -21.33 16.18
CA VAL A 191 -8.13 -22.38 15.47
C VAL A 191 -8.57 -23.49 16.43
N LEU A 192 -7.68 -23.97 17.30
CA LEU A 192 -8.02 -25.02 18.26
C LEU A 192 -9.09 -24.56 19.27
N SER A 193 -9.06 -23.29 19.67
CA SER A 193 -10.00 -22.73 20.63
C SER A 193 -11.46 -22.71 20.16
N ILE A 194 -11.70 -22.75 18.85
CA ILE A 194 -13.04 -22.72 18.26
C ILE A 194 -13.58 -24.11 17.88
N LEU A 195 -12.78 -25.16 18.05
CA LEU A 195 -13.13 -26.54 17.69
C LEU A 195 -13.41 -27.37 18.95
N PRO A 196 -14.33 -28.36 18.90
CA PRO A 196 -14.64 -29.20 20.06
C PRO A 196 -13.41 -29.98 20.55
N GLY A 197 -12.90 -29.63 21.74
CA GLY A 197 -11.65 -30.15 22.29
C GLY A 197 -11.57 -31.67 22.39
N HIS A 198 -12.68 -32.34 22.68
CA HIS A 198 -12.74 -33.79 22.79
C HIS A 198 -12.46 -34.53 21.47
N LEU A 199 -12.59 -33.85 20.32
CA LEU A 199 -12.33 -34.46 19.00
C LEU A 199 -10.87 -34.44 18.59
N TRP A 200 -10.08 -33.50 19.11
CA TRP A 200 -8.69 -33.29 18.67
C TRP A 200 -7.67 -33.35 19.81
N GLY A 201 -8.09 -33.24 21.07
CA GLY A 201 -7.21 -33.09 22.23
C GLY A 201 -6.22 -34.23 22.44
N SER A 202 -6.58 -35.46 22.07
CA SER A 202 -5.69 -36.62 22.14
C SER A 202 -4.79 -36.80 20.91
N VAL A 203 -5.13 -36.16 19.78
CA VAL A 203 -4.44 -36.31 18.49
C VAL A 203 -3.36 -35.24 18.30
N ILE A 204 -3.55 -34.07 18.91
CA ILE A 204 -2.63 -32.94 18.83
C ILE A 204 -1.66 -32.98 20.00
N VAL A 205 -0.38 -33.19 19.67
CA VAL A 205 0.72 -33.18 20.62
C VAL A 205 1.33 -31.78 20.66
N PHE A 206 1.44 -31.21 21.86
CA PHE A 206 1.93 -29.85 22.06
C PHE A 206 3.45 -29.82 22.27
N THR A 207 4.21 -30.22 21.24
CA THR A 207 5.68 -30.16 21.20
C THR A 207 6.15 -29.41 19.95
N PRO A 208 7.37 -28.84 19.94
CA PRO A 208 7.89 -28.11 18.76
C PRO A 208 7.87 -28.92 17.46
N GLU A 209 8.12 -30.22 17.53
CA GLU A 209 8.21 -31.12 16.38
C GLU A 209 6.85 -31.46 15.80
N GLU A 210 5.82 -31.55 16.64
CA GLU A 210 4.46 -31.93 16.26
C GLU A 210 3.53 -30.73 16.01
N PHE A 211 3.76 -29.62 16.71
CA PHE A 211 2.93 -28.43 16.68
C PHE A 211 3.33 -27.47 15.54
N THR A 212 3.40 -28.02 14.34
CA THR A 212 3.68 -27.28 13.11
C THR A 212 2.40 -27.04 12.31
N LEU A 213 2.39 -25.98 11.51
CA LEU A 213 1.22 -25.63 10.70
C LEU A 213 0.74 -26.78 9.80
N GLU A 214 1.67 -27.43 9.13
CA GLU A 214 1.39 -28.56 8.24
C GLU A 214 0.75 -29.73 9.00
N LYS A 215 1.39 -30.19 10.08
CA LYS A 215 0.89 -31.32 10.86
C LYS A 215 -0.47 -31.05 11.49
N ILE A 216 -0.67 -29.85 12.05
CA ILE A 216 -1.94 -29.50 12.70
C ILE A 216 -3.06 -29.34 11.67
N GLU A 217 -2.82 -28.66 10.55
CA GLU A 217 -3.81 -28.54 9.48
C GLU A 217 -4.20 -29.90 8.92
N SER A 218 -3.24 -30.80 8.65
CA SER A 218 -3.52 -32.16 8.18
C SER A 218 -4.34 -32.97 9.18
N LYS A 219 -4.00 -32.94 10.47
CA LYS A 219 -4.76 -33.63 11.53
C LYS A 219 -6.19 -33.10 11.65
N LEU A 220 -6.37 -31.78 11.66
CA LEU A 220 -7.69 -31.16 11.73
C LEU A 220 -8.54 -31.43 10.48
N CYS A 221 -7.93 -31.39 9.29
CA CYS A 221 -8.60 -31.78 8.04
C CYS A 221 -9.04 -33.25 8.07
N ALA A 222 -8.25 -34.17 8.65
CA ALA A 222 -8.64 -35.57 8.78
C ALA A 222 -9.83 -35.77 9.75
N ILE A 223 -9.89 -35.00 10.84
CA ILE A 223 -10.95 -35.09 11.85
C ILE A 223 -12.27 -34.46 11.36
N PHE A 224 -12.18 -33.26 10.79
CA PHE A 224 -13.35 -32.44 10.46
C PHE A 224 -13.70 -32.46 8.96
N GLY A 225 -12.78 -32.84 8.07
CA GLY A 225 -13.02 -32.91 6.63
C GLY A 225 -13.53 -31.59 6.03
N ASN A 226 -14.58 -31.69 5.22
CA ASN A 226 -15.32 -30.56 4.65
C ASN A 226 -16.44 -30.04 5.56
N LYS A 227 -16.51 -30.46 6.83
CA LYS A 227 -17.58 -30.01 7.73
C LYS A 227 -17.36 -28.54 8.08
N SER A 228 -18.41 -27.75 7.93
CA SER A 228 -18.45 -26.35 8.32
C SER A 228 -18.76 -26.22 9.82
N LYS A 229 -18.31 -25.11 10.43
CA LYS A 229 -18.95 -24.59 11.63
C LYS A 229 -20.23 -23.89 11.18
N ALA A 230 -21.36 -24.30 11.74
CA ALA A 230 -22.68 -23.69 11.57
C ALA A 230 -23.26 -23.49 12.98
#